data_AF-A0A9Q1HJI4-F1
#
_entry.id   AF-A0A9Q1HJI4-F1
#
_cell.length_a   1.000
_cell.length_b   1.000
_cell.length_c   1.000
_cell.angle_alpha   90.00
_cell.angle_beta   90.00
_cell.angle_gamma   90.00
#
_symmetry.space_group_name_H-M   'P 1'
#
loop_
_entity.id
_entity.type
_entity.pdbx_description
1 polymer ?
#
loop_
_entity_poly.entity_id
_entity_poly.type
_entity_poly.pdbx_seq_one_letter_code
_entity_poly.pdbx_strand_id
1 'polypeptide(L)'
;MTSNTSRSLAKLFCGTYFIGVAGSVTFFDKVGYLATVDGRSMQPVFNPKKSKWRDIIFCNRWFVQRHKIEKGDIVSLVSPNHPNEVLVKRVIALEGETIRTLNYKMRHVTIPKGHCWIEGDNHEQSLDSNFFGPVTVGLIHSKATHIIWPLHRIQRLKSELPAGRTVLDRRKVDELLDKEELLEEVE
;
A
#
# COMPACT_ATOMS: atom_id res chain seq x y z
N MET A 1 -38.08 46.10 13.61
CA MET A 1 -38.31 44.65 13.89
C MET A 1 -37.37 43.77 13.05
N THR A 2 -36.06 44.06 12.97
CA THR A 2 -35.12 43.36 12.06
C THR A 2 -33.92 42.69 12.75
N SER A 3 -33.78 42.81 14.07
CA SER A 3 -32.55 42.39 14.78
C SER A 3 -32.49 40.92 15.18
N ASN A 4 -33.63 40.21 15.26
CA ASN A 4 -33.66 38.83 15.75
C ASN A 4 -33.42 37.78 14.66
N THR A 5 -33.78 38.08 13.41
CA THR A 5 -33.66 37.15 12.27
C THR A 5 -32.21 36.91 11.85
N SER A 6 -31.38 37.96 11.88
CA SER A 6 -29.95 37.89 11.52
C SER A 6 -29.14 37.01 12.48
N ARG A 7 -29.43 37.06 13.78
CA ARG A 7 -28.80 36.22 14.81
C ARG A 7 -29.17 34.73 14.68
N SER A 8 -30.41 34.43 14.24
CA SER A 8 -30.85 33.05 14.01
C SER A 8 -30.26 32.46 12.73
N LEU A 9 -30.14 33.26 11.67
CA LEU A 9 -29.52 32.86 10.41
C LEU A 9 -28.02 32.56 10.61
N ALA A 10 -27.30 33.46 11.29
CA ALA A 10 -25.87 33.29 11.58
C ALA A 10 -25.57 32.04 12.43
N LYS A 11 -26.46 31.71 13.39
CA LYS A 11 -26.38 30.45 14.17
C LYS A 11 -26.59 29.22 13.30
N LEU A 12 -27.52 29.27 12.33
CA LEU A 12 -27.74 28.18 11.38
C LEU A 12 -26.54 27.97 10.46
N PHE A 13 -25.96 29.06 9.93
CA PHE A 13 -24.76 29.01 9.09
C PHE A 13 -23.51 28.55 9.85
N CYS A 14 -23.32 28.98 11.10
CA CYS A 14 -22.23 28.46 11.94
C CYS A 14 -22.41 26.97 12.22
N GLY A 15 -23.62 26.52 12.59
CA GLY A 15 -23.89 25.11 12.89
C GLY A 15 -23.62 24.19 11.69
N THR A 16 -24.09 24.56 10.49
CA THR A 16 -23.84 23.78 9.27
C THR A 16 -22.37 23.81 8.84
N TYR A 17 -21.68 24.93 9.05
CA TYR A 17 -20.24 25.05 8.80
C TYR A 17 -19.42 24.09 9.69
N PHE A 18 -19.67 24.07 11.00
CA PHE A 18 -18.96 23.16 11.92
C PHE A 18 -19.21 21.69 11.59
N ILE A 19 -20.46 21.31 11.30
CA ILE A 19 -20.81 19.96 10.87
C ILE A 19 -20.10 19.61 9.55
N GLY A 20 -20.06 20.55 8.61
CA GLY A 20 -19.35 20.38 7.33
C GLY A 20 -17.85 20.15 7.52
N VAL A 21 -17.17 21.01 8.27
CA VAL A 21 -15.74 20.89 8.55
C VAL A 21 -15.42 19.59 9.30
N ALA A 22 -16.17 19.28 10.36
CA ALA A 22 -15.98 18.04 11.11
C ALA A 22 -16.23 16.80 10.23
N GLY A 23 -17.25 16.85 9.37
CA GLY A 23 -17.55 15.82 8.39
C GLY A 23 -16.41 15.63 7.38
N SER A 24 -15.86 16.71 6.84
CA SER A 24 -14.73 16.66 5.91
C SER A 24 -13.47 16.09 6.58
N VAL A 25 -13.12 16.56 7.77
CA VAL A 25 -11.95 16.05 8.53
C VAL A 25 -12.14 14.55 8.81
N THR A 26 -13.34 14.15 9.24
CA THR A 26 -13.66 12.73 9.49
C THR A 26 -13.55 11.90 8.21
N PHE A 27 -14.01 12.43 7.08
CA PHE A 27 -13.89 11.75 5.79
C PHE A 27 -12.42 11.52 5.42
N PHE A 28 -11.58 12.54 5.52
CA PHE A 28 -10.16 12.40 5.19
C PHE A 28 -9.40 11.49 6.17
N ASP A 29 -9.79 11.47 7.44
CA ASP A 29 -9.20 10.60 8.46
C ASP A 29 -9.63 9.12 8.30
N LYS A 30 -10.92 8.88 8.03
CA LYS A 30 -11.50 7.52 8.04
C LYS A 30 -11.65 6.88 6.67
N VAL A 31 -12.01 7.66 5.65
CA VAL A 31 -12.38 7.11 4.34
C VAL A 31 -11.17 7.07 3.42
N GLY A 32 -10.57 8.22 3.13
CA GLY A 32 -9.46 8.29 2.21
C GLY A 32 -9.08 9.69 1.79
N TYR A 33 -7.98 9.78 1.03
CA TYR A 33 -7.41 11.04 0.56
C TYR A 33 -6.80 10.87 -0.83
N LEU A 34 -6.56 11.98 -1.52
CA LEU A 34 -5.83 11.99 -2.79
C LEU A 34 -4.34 12.17 -2.52
N ALA A 35 -3.50 11.39 -3.22
CA ALA A 35 -2.06 11.46 -3.09
C ALA A 35 -1.41 11.49 -4.48
N THR A 36 -0.37 12.29 -4.65
CA THR A 36 0.48 12.26 -5.83
C THR A 36 1.50 11.14 -5.67
N VAL A 37 1.65 10.29 -6.67
CA VAL A 37 2.72 9.29 -6.69
C VAL A 37 3.95 9.92 -7.31
N ASP A 38 5.00 10.07 -6.52
CA ASP A 38 6.31 10.50 -7.00
C ASP A 38 7.26 9.31 -7.01
N GLY A 39 7.99 9.13 -8.12
CA GLY A 39 8.99 8.08 -8.28
C GLY A 39 8.64 7.01 -9.33
N ARG A 40 9.58 6.06 -9.47
CA ARG A 40 9.59 5.06 -10.55
C ARG A 40 9.42 3.62 -10.06
N SER A 41 9.36 3.38 -8.75
CA SER A 41 9.35 2.02 -8.18
C SER A 41 8.09 1.23 -8.51
N MET A 42 6.98 1.92 -8.85
CA MET A 42 5.71 1.31 -9.22
C MET A 42 5.44 1.39 -10.74
N GLN A 43 6.47 1.67 -11.55
CA GLN A 43 6.34 1.54 -13.00
C GLN A 43 6.17 0.05 -13.38
N PRO A 44 5.37 -0.28 -14.40
CA PRO A 44 4.67 0.63 -15.32
C PRO A 44 3.28 1.08 -14.83
N VAL A 45 2.80 0.56 -13.69
CA VAL A 45 1.44 0.83 -13.18
C VAL A 45 1.24 2.31 -12.91
N PHE A 46 2.17 2.92 -12.16
CA PHE A 46 2.20 4.37 -11.94
C PHE A 46 3.31 5.05 -12.73
N ASN A 47 3.06 6.28 -13.14
CA ASN A 47 4.02 7.17 -13.81
C ASN A 47 4.78 6.49 -14.96
N PRO A 48 4.11 5.91 -15.98
CA PRO A 48 4.80 5.22 -17.05
C PRO A 48 5.76 6.16 -17.77
N LYS A 49 6.85 5.64 -18.33
CA LYS A 49 7.92 6.44 -18.96
C LYS A 49 7.45 7.45 -20.01
N LYS A 50 6.30 7.19 -20.67
CA LYS A 50 5.70 8.06 -21.68
C LYS A 50 4.77 9.15 -21.12
N SER A 51 4.38 9.07 -19.85
CA SER A 51 3.51 10.07 -19.22
C SER A 51 4.31 11.33 -18.87
N LYS A 52 3.78 12.49 -19.28
CA LYS A 52 4.32 13.80 -18.87
C LYS A 52 3.84 14.22 -17.48
N TRP A 53 2.75 13.63 -17.00
CA TRP A 53 2.09 13.99 -15.75
C TRP A 53 2.34 12.93 -14.68
N ARG A 54 2.38 13.38 -13.42
CA ARG A 54 2.38 12.49 -12.26
C ARG A 54 0.97 11.96 -12.02
N ASP A 55 0.88 10.68 -11.70
CA ASP A 55 -0.39 10.06 -11.36
C ASP A 55 -0.84 10.53 -9.97
N ILE A 56 -2.10 10.95 -9.86
CA ILE A 56 -2.77 11.19 -8.58
C ILE A 56 -3.68 10.02 -8.32
N ILE A 57 -3.52 9.40 -7.15
CA ILE A 57 -4.26 8.21 -6.74
C ILE A 57 -5.20 8.51 -5.58
N PHE A 58 -6.29 7.75 -5.51
CA PHE A 58 -7.15 7.72 -4.34
C PHE A 58 -6.70 6.62 -3.37
N CYS A 59 -6.31 7.06 -2.18
CA CYS A 59 -5.82 6.27 -1.07
C CYS A 59 -6.95 6.02 -0.07
N ASN A 60 -7.48 4.80 -0.05
CA ASN A 60 -8.56 4.37 0.83
C ASN A 60 -8.00 3.89 2.18
N ARG A 61 -8.32 4.60 3.26
CA ARG A 61 -7.88 4.28 4.64
C ARG A 61 -8.78 3.28 5.33
N TRP A 62 -10.07 3.30 4.99
CA TRP A 62 -11.10 2.47 5.60
C TRP A 62 -10.80 0.97 5.48
N PHE A 63 -10.18 0.56 4.38
CA PHE A 63 -9.84 -0.83 4.12
C PHE A 63 -8.75 -1.37 5.06
N VAL A 64 -7.77 -0.52 5.41
CA VAL A 64 -6.67 -0.87 6.32
C VAL A 64 -7.17 -0.97 7.76
N GLN A 65 -8.06 -0.07 8.18
CA GLN A 65 -8.69 -0.09 9.52
C GLN A 65 -9.49 -1.37 9.79
N ARG A 66 -9.92 -2.08 8.73
CA ARG A 66 -10.65 -3.35 8.83
C ARG A 66 -9.75 -4.58 8.66
N HIS A 67 -8.43 -4.41 8.65
CA HIS A 67 -7.44 -5.48 8.49
C HIS A 67 -7.64 -6.35 7.24
N LYS A 68 -8.22 -5.80 6.16
CA LYS A 68 -8.56 -6.57 4.95
C LYS A 68 -7.45 -6.58 3.89
N ILE A 69 -6.17 -6.53 4.26
CA ILE A 69 -5.11 -6.45 3.24
C ILE A 69 -5.01 -7.78 2.49
N GLU A 70 -5.08 -7.70 1.16
CA GLU A 70 -5.03 -8.87 0.28
C GLU A 70 -3.76 -8.85 -0.57
N LYS A 71 -3.36 -10.03 -1.06
CA LYS A 71 -2.26 -10.14 -2.04
C LYS A 71 -2.61 -9.37 -3.32
N GLY A 72 -1.60 -8.74 -3.90
CA GLY A 72 -1.73 -7.89 -5.08
C GLY A 72 -2.21 -6.47 -4.77
N ASP A 73 -2.59 -6.17 -3.53
CA ASP A 73 -2.97 -4.81 -3.13
C ASP A 73 -1.81 -3.85 -3.28
N ILE A 74 -2.10 -2.65 -3.78
CA ILE A 74 -1.17 -1.53 -3.76
C ILE A 74 -1.45 -0.71 -2.51
N VAL A 75 -0.45 -0.53 -1.66
CA VAL A 75 -0.58 0.11 -0.36
C VAL A 75 0.40 1.27 -0.22
N SER A 76 0.00 2.29 0.53
CA SER A 76 0.92 3.30 1.04
C SER A 76 1.31 2.96 2.48
N LEU A 77 2.59 3.11 2.80
CA LEU A 77 3.12 2.80 4.12
C LEU A 77 4.26 3.75 4.48
N VAL A 78 4.55 3.87 5.77
CA VAL A 78 5.76 4.56 6.24
C VAL A 78 6.97 3.65 6.00
N SER A 79 8.06 4.20 5.47
CA SER A 79 9.30 3.46 5.27
C SER A 79 9.88 3.01 6.62
N PRO A 80 10.18 1.70 6.80
CA PRO A 80 10.77 1.20 8.04
C PRO A 80 12.13 1.84 8.36
N ASN A 81 12.91 2.20 7.33
CA ASN A 81 14.24 2.77 7.47
C ASN A 81 14.22 4.30 7.56
N HIS A 82 13.19 4.95 7.00
CA HIS A 82 13.08 6.41 6.92
C HIS A 82 11.66 6.87 7.33
N PRO A 83 11.40 7.12 8.63
CA PRO A 83 10.05 7.40 9.13
C PRO A 83 9.34 8.63 8.53
N ASN A 84 10.10 9.55 7.92
CA ASN A 84 9.57 10.73 7.23
C ASN A 84 9.17 10.46 5.77
N GLU A 85 9.39 9.25 5.27
CA GLU A 85 9.11 8.86 3.89
C GLU A 85 7.92 7.91 3.80
N VAL A 86 7.01 8.19 2.87
CA VAL A 86 5.89 7.31 2.55
C VAL A 86 6.20 6.59 1.25
N LEU A 87 6.16 5.27 1.30
CA LEU A 87 6.35 4.39 0.16
C LEU A 87 5.00 3.94 -0.39
N VAL A 88 4.93 3.75 -1.71
CA VAL A 88 3.82 3.05 -2.37
C VAL A 88 4.37 1.76 -2.96
N LYS A 89 3.85 0.62 -2.52
CA LYS A 89 4.32 -0.72 -2.88
C LYS A 89 3.15 -1.67 -3.06
N ARG A 90 3.40 -2.81 -3.70
CA ARG A 90 2.45 -3.90 -3.87
C ARG A 90 2.71 -4.99 -2.83
N VAL A 91 1.65 -5.49 -2.21
CA VAL A 91 1.68 -6.65 -1.31
C VAL A 91 1.82 -7.92 -2.14
N ILE A 92 2.89 -8.67 -1.92
CA ILE A 92 3.19 -9.91 -2.63
C ILE A 92 2.78 -11.13 -1.81
N ALA A 93 3.04 -11.09 -0.50
CA ALA A 93 2.68 -12.15 0.43
C ALA A 93 2.28 -11.61 1.80
N LEU A 94 1.49 -12.40 2.50
CA LEU A 94 0.95 -12.12 3.82
C LEU A 94 1.48 -13.13 4.84
N GLU A 95 1.10 -12.96 6.10
CA GLU A 95 1.53 -13.82 7.21
C GLU A 95 1.35 -15.32 6.94
N GLY A 96 2.35 -16.11 7.34
CA GLY A 96 2.37 -17.56 7.19
C GLY A 96 2.68 -18.06 5.78
N GLU A 97 2.67 -17.19 4.77
CA GLU A 97 3.05 -17.55 3.41
C GLU A 97 4.57 -17.56 3.25
N THR A 98 5.07 -18.40 2.34
CA THR A 98 6.50 -18.43 2.01
C THR A 98 6.70 -17.98 0.59
N ILE A 99 7.65 -17.09 0.38
CA ILE A 99 7.99 -16.59 -0.96
C ILE A 99 9.43 -16.88 -1.29
N ARG A 100 9.70 -16.95 -2.59
CA ARG A 100 11.05 -16.80 -3.11
C ARG A 100 11.39 -15.31 -3.22
N THR A 101 12.52 -14.91 -2.65
CA THR A 101 13.02 -13.54 -2.71
C THR A 101 13.78 -13.30 -4.03
N LEU A 102 13.97 -12.05 -4.43
CA LEU A 102 14.79 -11.70 -5.59
C LEU A 102 16.23 -11.44 -5.20
N ASN A 103 16.43 -10.65 -4.14
CA ASN A 103 17.75 -10.18 -3.74
C ASN A 103 17.85 -9.96 -2.23
N TYR A 104 17.17 -10.81 -1.45
CA TYR A 104 17.26 -10.80 0.00
C TYR A 104 18.26 -11.83 0.51
N LYS A 105 18.72 -11.66 1.76
CA LYS A 105 19.71 -12.53 2.42
C LYS A 105 19.37 -14.03 2.33
N MET A 106 18.10 -14.36 2.42
CA MET A 106 17.59 -15.72 2.32
C MET A 106 16.79 -15.89 1.03
N ARG A 107 16.98 -17.00 0.32
CA ARG A 107 16.30 -17.31 -0.93
C ARG A 107 14.80 -17.54 -0.72
N HIS A 108 14.43 -18.12 0.41
CA HIS A 108 13.06 -18.35 0.82
C HIS A 108 12.79 -17.65 2.15
N VAL A 109 11.65 -16.97 2.25
CA VAL A 109 11.25 -16.29 3.48
C VAL A 109 9.80 -16.61 3.78
N THR A 110 9.56 -17.19 4.95
CA THR A 110 8.22 -17.31 5.53
C THR A 110 7.87 -16.03 6.26
N ILE A 111 6.73 -15.44 5.92
CA ILE A 111 6.31 -14.14 6.45
C ILE A 111 5.83 -14.29 7.90
N PRO A 112 6.42 -13.56 8.85
CA PRO A 112 5.99 -13.61 10.25
C PRO A 112 4.56 -13.12 10.45
N LYS A 113 3.95 -13.49 11.59
CA LYS A 113 2.62 -12.99 11.99
C LYS A 113 2.60 -11.46 12.03
N GLY A 114 1.50 -10.87 11.56
CA GLY A 114 1.33 -9.40 11.52
C GLY A 114 2.29 -8.69 10.55
N HIS A 115 3.03 -9.41 9.71
CA HIS A 115 3.90 -8.86 8.68
C HIS A 115 3.38 -9.19 7.28
N CYS A 116 3.91 -8.48 6.30
CA CYS A 116 3.68 -8.72 4.89
C CYS A 116 4.97 -8.52 4.11
N TRP A 117 5.05 -9.10 2.93
CA TRP A 117 6.10 -8.83 1.96
C TRP A 117 5.59 -7.88 0.90
N ILE A 118 6.27 -6.74 0.75
CA ILE A 118 5.92 -5.68 -0.20
C ILE A 118 7.03 -5.41 -1.20
N GLU A 119 6.66 -5.09 -2.43
CA GLU A 119 7.58 -4.84 -3.53
C GLU A 119 7.12 -3.75 -4.47
N GLY A 120 8.07 -3.10 -5.14
CA GLY A 120 7.75 -2.24 -6.27
C GLY A 120 7.57 -3.04 -7.55
N ASP A 121 6.65 -2.61 -8.43
CA ASP A 121 6.49 -3.21 -9.76
C ASP A 121 7.74 -3.03 -10.66
N ASN A 122 8.59 -2.05 -10.33
CA ASN A 122 9.89 -1.84 -10.94
C ASN A 122 11.00 -2.17 -9.95
N HIS A 123 11.37 -3.45 -9.88
CA HIS A 123 12.33 -4.00 -8.91
C HIS A 123 13.70 -3.30 -8.94
N GLU A 124 14.20 -2.89 -10.11
CA GLU A 124 15.51 -2.23 -10.25
C GLU A 124 15.57 -0.83 -9.61
N GLN A 125 14.42 -0.21 -9.40
CA GLN A 125 14.29 1.16 -8.89
C GLN A 125 13.44 1.20 -7.61
N SER A 126 13.37 0.08 -6.90
CA SER A 126 12.52 -0.07 -5.73
C SER A 126 13.34 -0.37 -4.48
N LEU A 127 13.25 0.52 -3.49
CA LEU A 127 13.56 0.19 -2.11
C LEU A 127 12.34 -0.50 -1.49
N ASP A 128 12.44 -1.81 -1.27
CA ASP A 128 11.35 -2.66 -0.80
C ASP A 128 11.82 -3.82 0.09
N SER A 129 10.97 -4.84 0.29
CA SER A 129 11.27 -5.94 1.22
C SER A 129 12.49 -6.75 0.83
N ASN A 130 12.92 -6.73 -0.44
CA ASN A 130 14.20 -7.36 -0.81
C ASN A 130 15.40 -6.64 -0.19
N PHE A 131 15.24 -5.39 0.24
CA PHE A 131 16.29 -4.62 0.91
C PHE A 131 16.18 -4.70 2.44
N PHE A 132 14.99 -4.47 3.00
CA PHE A 132 14.80 -4.38 4.47
C PHE A 132 14.10 -5.60 5.11
N GLY A 133 13.58 -6.55 4.32
CA GLY A 133 12.86 -7.73 4.80
C GLY A 133 11.34 -7.52 4.96
N PRO A 134 10.65 -8.44 5.67
CA PRO A 134 9.21 -8.34 5.91
C PRO A 134 8.84 -7.07 6.68
N VAL A 135 7.68 -6.50 6.38
CA VAL A 135 7.20 -5.24 6.98
C VAL A 135 5.95 -5.47 7.80
N THR A 136 5.91 -4.88 8.99
CA THR A 136 4.72 -4.90 9.85
C THR A 136 3.53 -4.27 9.12
N VAL A 137 2.39 -4.96 9.11
CA VAL A 137 1.13 -4.46 8.53
C VAL A 137 0.70 -3.13 9.17
N GLY A 138 1.08 -2.87 10.42
CA GLY A 138 0.81 -1.61 11.13
C GLY A 138 1.46 -0.37 10.53
N LEU A 139 2.49 -0.50 9.67
CA LEU A 139 3.07 0.63 8.94
C LEU A 139 2.24 1.03 7.72
N ILE A 140 1.31 0.17 7.29
CA ILE A 140 0.42 0.44 6.16
C ILE A 140 -0.63 1.44 6.59
N HIS A 141 -0.75 2.50 5.80
CA HIS A 141 -1.61 3.65 6.08
C HIS A 141 -2.89 3.63 5.26
N SER A 142 -2.81 3.22 3.99
CA SER A 142 -3.97 3.16 3.10
C SER A 142 -3.73 2.22 1.91
N LYS A 143 -4.82 1.83 1.26
CA LYS A 143 -4.81 1.07 -0.01
C LYS A 143 -5.06 2.02 -1.18
N ALA A 144 -4.19 2.02 -2.18
CA ALA A 144 -4.42 2.72 -3.44
C ALA A 144 -5.47 1.94 -4.24
N THR A 145 -6.57 2.60 -4.61
CA THR A 145 -7.70 1.93 -5.28
C THR A 145 -7.99 2.46 -6.68
N HIS A 146 -7.68 3.72 -6.96
CA HIS A 146 -7.96 4.36 -8.24
C HIS A 146 -6.84 5.32 -8.62
N ILE A 147 -6.59 5.44 -9.92
CA ILE A 147 -5.92 6.61 -10.51
C ILE A 147 -7.02 7.60 -10.85
N ILE A 148 -6.88 8.84 -10.38
CA ILE A 148 -7.86 9.92 -10.54
C ILE A 148 -7.36 10.99 -11.53
N TRP A 149 -6.05 11.12 -11.69
CA TRP A 149 -5.44 12.02 -12.66
C TRP A 149 -4.14 11.41 -13.19
N PRO A 150 -3.76 11.62 -14.46
CA PRO A 150 -4.42 12.44 -15.49
C PRO A 150 -5.72 11.81 -16.04
N LEU A 151 -6.63 12.63 -16.59
CA LEU A 151 -7.98 12.19 -17.00
C LEU A 151 -7.99 10.96 -17.93
N HIS A 152 -7.03 10.87 -18.85
CA HIS A 152 -6.91 9.76 -19.80
C HIS A 152 -6.40 8.45 -19.16
N ARG A 153 -6.01 8.48 -17.88
CA ARG A 153 -5.55 7.33 -17.09
C ARG A 153 -6.47 7.03 -15.92
N ILE A 154 -7.64 7.66 -15.84
CA ILE A 154 -8.60 7.35 -14.78
C ILE A 154 -8.99 5.88 -14.88
N GLN A 155 -8.66 5.12 -13.84
CA GLN A 155 -8.94 3.68 -13.79
C GLN A 155 -8.96 3.18 -12.35
N ARG A 156 -9.69 2.09 -12.12
CA ARG A 156 -9.61 1.32 -10.88
C ARG A 156 -8.38 0.43 -10.91
N LEU A 157 -7.61 0.46 -9.83
CA LEU A 157 -6.46 -0.42 -9.62
C LEU A 157 -6.95 -1.81 -9.24
N LYS A 158 -6.41 -2.83 -9.88
CA LYS A 158 -6.69 -4.23 -9.58
C LYS A 158 -5.68 -4.77 -8.57
N SER A 159 -6.17 -5.60 -7.66
CA SER A 159 -5.38 -6.34 -6.68
C SER A 159 -4.87 -7.63 -7.32
N GLU A 160 -3.85 -7.51 -8.15
CA GLU A 160 -3.25 -8.63 -8.88
C GLU A 160 -1.75 -8.72 -8.56
N LEU A 161 -1.22 -9.94 -8.52
CA LEU A 161 0.22 -10.17 -8.36
C LEU A 161 0.94 -9.91 -9.69
N PRO A 162 2.19 -9.40 -9.66
CA PRO A 162 3.00 -9.25 -10.86
C PRO A 162 3.27 -10.59 -11.53
N ALA A 163 3.41 -10.60 -12.85
CA ALA A 163 3.73 -11.81 -13.60
C ALA A 163 5.02 -12.46 -13.07
N GLY A 164 5.01 -13.77 -12.87
CA GLY A 164 6.15 -14.53 -12.33
C GLY A 164 6.27 -14.51 -10.80
N ARG A 165 5.41 -13.76 -10.08
CA ARG A 165 5.33 -13.87 -8.62
C ARG A 165 4.33 -14.93 -8.19
N THR A 166 4.85 -15.96 -7.53
CA THR A 166 4.06 -17.01 -6.90
C THR A 166 4.47 -17.19 -5.44
N VAL A 167 3.48 -17.44 -4.60
CA VAL A 167 3.68 -17.91 -3.23
C VAL A 167 3.93 -19.41 -3.29
N LEU A 168 4.91 -19.90 -2.54
CA LEU A 168 5.22 -21.32 -2.46
C LEU A 168 4.16 -22.02 -1.60
N ASP A 169 3.64 -23.15 -2.10
CA ASP A 169 2.77 -24.01 -1.32
C ASP A 169 3.58 -24.71 -0.22
N ARG A 170 2.94 -24.99 0.92
CA ARG A 170 3.61 -25.48 2.13
C ARG A 170 4.41 -26.76 1.89
N ARG A 171 3.85 -27.70 1.13
CA ARG A 171 4.55 -28.95 0.74
C ARG A 171 5.88 -28.69 0.04
N LYS A 172 5.88 -27.70 -0.87
CA LYS A 172 7.07 -27.33 -1.64
C LYS A 172 8.09 -26.59 -0.78
N VAL A 173 7.63 -25.89 0.27
CA VAL A 173 8.51 -25.28 1.26
C VAL A 173 9.21 -26.37 2.06
N ASP A 174 8.47 -27.34 2.59
CA ASP A 174 9.02 -28.46 3.37
C ASP A 174 10.07 -29.22 2.54
N GLU A 175 9.78 -29.55 1.27
CA GLU A 175 10.73 -30.17 0.33
C GLU A 175 12.00 -29.34 0.06
N LEU A 176 11.93 -28.02 0.12
CA LEU A 176 13.06 -27.13 -0.13
C LEU A 176 13.92 -26.94 1.12
N LEU A 177 13.29 -26.87 2.30
CA LEU A 177 13.98 -26.81 3.58
C LEU A 177 14.76 -28.10 3.83
N ASP A 178 14.14 -29.27 3.61
CA ASP A 178 14.82 -30.56 3.71
C ASP A 178 16.06 -30.63 2.78
N LYS A 179 15.96 -30.03 1.58
CA LYS A 179 17.07 -29.98 0.62
C LYS A 179 18.17 -28.98 1.00
N GLU A 180 17.82 -27.83 1.56
CA GLU A 180 18.79 -26.85 2.03
C GLU A 180 19.56 -27.41 3.25
N GLU A 181 18.87 -28.06 4.20
CA GLU A 181 19.50 -28.78 5.33
C GLU A 181 20.43 -29.90 4.84
N LEU A 182 20.00 -30.72 3.88
CA LEU A 182 20.85 -31.77 3.28
C LEU A 182 22.09 -31.22 2.55
N LEU A 183 22.05 -29.98 2.05
CA LEU A 183 23.21 -29.37 1.39
C LEU A 183 24.20 -28.79 2.40
N GLU A 184 23.71 -28.24 3.52
CA GLU A 184 24.55 -27.76 4.62
C GLU A 184 25.22 -28.91 5.40
N GLU A 185 24.62 -30.12 5.43
CA GLU A 185 25.25 -31.30 6.05
C GLU A 185 26.35 -31.95 5.21
N VAL A 186 26.41 -31.65 3.90
CA VAL A 186 27.36 -32.26 2.95
C VAL A 186 28.59 -31.37 2.70
N GLU A 187 28.57 -30.12 3.17
CA GLU A 187 29.65 -29.13 3.07
C GLU A 187 30.50 -29.05 4.36
#